data_AF-I3RN62-F1
#
_entry.id   AF-I3RN62-F1
#
_cell.length_a   1.000
_cell.length_b   1.000
_cell.length_c   1.000
_cell.angle_alpha   90.00
_cell.angle_beta   90.00
_cell.angle_gamma   90.00
#
_symmetry.space_group_name_H-M   'P 1'
#
loop_
_entity.id
_entity.type
_entity.pdbx_description
1 polymer ?
#
loop_
_entity_poly.entity_id
_entity_poly.type
_entity_poly.pdbx_seq_one_letter_code
_entity_poly.pdbx_strand_id
1 'polypeptide(L)'
;VELGGRTICVRPLPIGVPFDRFVQLAQNAKPVLSTSQQIILGVDRLDYTKGLVHRLKAFERLLEKYPEHIEKVVLLQISVPSRTDVKEYQDLKEEMDQLVGRINGRFTTPNWSPIRYIYGCVGQDELAAFYRDAAVALVTPLRDGMNLVA
;
A
#
# COMPACT_ATOMS: atom_id res chain seq x y z
N VAL A 1 -4.53 -38.04 -6.21
CA VAL A 1 -3.63 -38.88 -5.40
C VAL A 1 -4.48 -39.78 -4.55
N GLU A 2 -4.24 -41.09 -4.58
CA GLU A 2 -4.88 -42.04 -3.66
C GLU A 2 -4.09 -42.10 -2.36
N LEU A 3 -4.74 -41.88 -1.22
CA LEU A 3 -4.10 -41.97 0.09
C LEU A 3 -5.08 -42.52 1.13
N GLY A 4 -4.72 -43.66 1.76
CA GLY A 4 -5.54 -44.29 2.79
C GLY A 4 -6.95 -44.65 2.32
N GLY A 5 -7.09 -45.13 1.08
CA GLY A 5 -8.39 -45.48 0.48
C GLY A 5 -9.25 -44.29 0.06
N ARG A 6 -8.69 -43.07 0.03
CA ARG A 6 -9.38 -41.86 -0.47
C ARG A 6 -8.71 -41.30 -1.71
N THR A 7 -9.54 -40.94 -2.68
CA THR A 7 -9.13 -40.12 -3.82
C THR A 7 -9.08 -38.65 -3.44
N ILE A 8 -7.89 -38.05 -3.50
CA ILE A 8 -7.67 -36.62 -3.25
C ILE A 8 -7.37 -35.92 -4.58
N CYS A 9 -8.15 -34.89 -4.92
CA CYS A 9 -7.89 -34.01 -6.05
C CYS A 9 -7.29 -32.69 -5.56
N VAL A 10 -6.14 -32.30 -6.13
CA VAL A 10 -5.47 -31.03 -5.82
C VAL A 10 -5.46 -30.20 -7.10
N ARG A 11 -5.97 -28.97 -7.02
CA ARG A 11 -6.03 -28.04 -8.16
C ARG A 11 -5.63 -26.63 -7.71
N PRO A 12 -4.83 -25.90 -8.51
CA PRO A 12 -4.64 -24.48 -8.29
C PRO A 12 -5.91 -23.73 -8.75
N LEU A 13 -6.48 -22.93 -7.85
CA LEU A 13 -7.64 -22.08 -8.14
C LEU A 13 -7.30 -20.64 -7.72
N PRO A 14 -6.78 -19.81 -8.64
CA PRO A 14 -6.45 -18.43 -8.30
C PRO A 14 -7.73 -17.64 -8.01
N ILE A 15 -7.74 -16.94 -6.88
CA ILE A 15 -8.85 -16.07 -6.50
C ILE A 15 -8.79 -14.76 -7.29
N GLY A 16 -9.96 -14.22 -7.64
CA GLY A 16 -10.10 -12.93 -8.33
C GLY A 16 -11.01 -11.97 -7.56
N VAL A 17 -11.24 -10.79 -8.16
CA VAL A 17 -12.16 -9.77 -7.64
C VAL A 17 -13.38 -9.61 -8.56
N PRO A 18 -14.52 -9.12 -8.04
CA PRO A 18 -15.64 -8.70 -8.88
C PRO A 18 -15.26 -7.41 -9.65
N PHE A 19 -14.55 -7.56 -10.76
CA PHE A 19 -13.93 -6.48 -11.54
C PHE A 19 -14.91 -5.33 -11.84
N ASP A 20 -16.08 -5.66 -12.41
CA ASP A 20 -17.07 -4.64 -12.82
C ASP A 20 -17.57 -3.81 -11.65
N ARG A 21 -17.70 -4.42 -10.46
CA ARG A 21 -18.08 -3.71 -9.24
C ARG A 21 -17.02 -2.66 -8.87
N PHE A 22 -15.74 -3.01 -8.94
CA PHE A 22 -14.66 -2.06 -8.62
C PHE A 22 -14.53 -0.93 -9.65
N VAL A 23 -14.76 -1.23 -10.94
CA VAL A 23 -14.82 -0.20 -12.00
C VAL A 23 -15.95 0.79 -11.71
N GLN A 24 -17.15 0.31 -11.38
CA GLN A 24 -18.29 1.16 -11.04
C GLN A 24 -18.03 2.01 -9.78
N LEU A 25 -17.43 1.42 -8.75
CA LEU A 25 -17.04 2.15 -7.54
C LEU A 25 -16.07 3.28 -7.87
N ALA A 26 -15.02 3.00 -8.65
CA ALA A 26 -14.03 3.99 -9.05
C ALA A 26 -14.65 5.12 -9.90
N GLN A 27 -15.58 4.81 -10.80
CA GLN A 27 -16.28 5.81 -11.61
C GLN A 27 -17.19 6.73 -10.78
N ASN A 28 -17.88 6.18 -9.78
CA ASN A 28 -18.81 6.93 -8.93
C ASN A 28 -18.12 7.65 -7.76
N ALA A 29 -16.88 7.28 -7.43
CA ALA A 29 -16.19 7.83 -6.30
C ALA A 29 -15.87 9.32 -6.50
N LYS A 30 -16.06 10.13 -5.46
CA LYS A 30 -15.66 11.54 -5.49
C LYS A 30 -14.13 11.62 -5.52
N PRO A 31 -13.53 12.57 -6.25
CA PRO A 31 -12.10 12.80 -6.17
C PRO A 31 -11.68 13.06 -4.72
N VAL A 32 -10.70 12.32 -4.23
CA VAL A 32 -10.25 12.44 -2.82
C VAL A 32 -9.03 13.35 -2.71
N LEU A 33 -8.31 13.55 -3.81
CA LEU A 33 -7.05 14.31 -3.83
C LEU A 33 -7.16 15.51 -4.78
N SER A 34 -7.22 16.71 -4.21
CA SER A 34 -7.05 17.98 -4.93
C SER A 34 -5.59 18.44 -4.83
N THR A 35 -4.69 17.73 -5.49
CA THR A 35 -3.26 18.11 -5.54
C THR A 35 -2.74 18.09 -6.97
N SER A 36 -1.80 18.99 -7.27
CA SER A 36 -1.01 18.97 -8.50
C SER A 36 0.10 17.91 -8.48
N GLN A 37 0.36 17.30 -7.32
CA GLN A 37 1.37 16.26 -7.13
C GLN A 37 0.90 14.92 -7.68
N GLN A 38 1.82 14.17 -8.29
CA GLN A 38 1.57 12.79 -8.68
C GLN A 38 1.57 11.89 -7.45
N ILE A 39 0.54 11.06 -7.33
CA ILE A 39 0.36 10.19 -6.18
C ILE A 39 0.90 8.80 -6.49
N ILE A 40 1.79 8.33 -5.61
CA ILE A 40 2.22 6.95 -5.53
C ILE A 40 1.46 6.32 -4.36
N LEU A 41 0.68 5.28 -4.62
CA LEU A 41 -0.22 4.68 -3.64
C LEU A 41 0.29 3.31 -3.19
N GLY A 42 0.38 3.10 -1.88
CA GLY A 42 0.54 1.78 -1.28
C GLY A 42 -0.64 1.47 -0.37
N VAL A 43 -1.25 0.29 -0.52
CA VAL A 43 -2.39 -0.15 0.31
C VAL A 43 -2.13 -1.57 0.76
N ASP A 44 -1.96 -1.77 2.05
CA ASP A 44 -1.69 -3.10 2.60
C ASP A 44 -2.19 -3.19 4.05
N ARG A 45 -2.27 -4.41 4.56
CA ARG A 45 -2.28 -4.59 6.02
C ARG A 45 -0.88 -4.29 6.55
N LEU A 46 -0.79 -3.79 7.78
CA LEU A 46 0.47 -3.74 8.49
C LEU A 46 0.91 -5.18 8.78
N ASP A 47 1.74 -5.74 7.91
CA ASP A 47 2.19 -7.12 7.95
C ASP A 47 3.58 -7.22 7.33
N TYR A 48 4.50 -7.95 7.97
CA TYR A 48 5.91 -8.00 7.58
C TYR A 48 6.12 -8.63 6.20
N THR A 49 5.16 -9.42 5.71
CA THR A 49 5.21 -10.01 4.36
C THR A 49 5.03 -9.00 3.25
N LYS A 50 4.50 -7.80 3.55
CA LYS A 50 4.11 -6.78 2.57
C LYS A 50 5.26 -5.86 2.12
N GLY A 51 6.45 -6.04 2.67
CA GLY A 51 7.63 -5.30 2.23
C GLY A 51 7.56 -3.79 2.48
N LEU A 52 6.73 -3.34 3.43
CA LEU A 52 6.43 -1.91 3.66
C LEU A 52 7.69 -1.08 3.95
N VAL A 53 8.59 -1.60 4.79
CA VAL A 53 9.88 -0.98 5.10
C VAL A 53 10.74 -0.78 3.85
N HIS A 54 10.80 -1.78 2.97
CA HIS A 54 11.57 -1.71 1.73
C HIS A 54 10.97 -0.69 0.77
N ARG A 55 9.64 -0.59 0.73
CA ARG A 55 8.92 0.42 -0.06
C ARG A 55 9.27 1.84 0.38
N LEU A 56 9.25 2.11 1.68
CA LEU A 56 9.64 3.42 2.23
C LEU A 56 11.10 3.76 1.89
N LYS A 57 12.02 2.81 2.08
CA LYS A 57 13.45 2.98 1.74
C LYS A 57 13.67 3.20 0.24
N ALA A 58 12.90 2.52 -0.62
CA ALA A 58 12.96 2.73 -2.06
C ALA A 58 12.46 4.11 -2.47
N PHE A 59 11.39 4.60 -1.83
CA PHE A 59 10.89 5.95 -2.05
C PHE A 59 11.87 7.03 -1.56
N GLU A 60 12.51 6.83 -0.40
CA GLU A 60 13.60 7.71 0.03
C GLU A 60 14.72 7.76 -1.02
N ARG A 61 15.16 6.59 -1.51
CA ARG A 61 16.21 6.50 -2.53
C ARG A 61 15.83 7.17 -3.85
N LEU A 62 14.55 7.14 -4.22
CA LEU A 62 14.03 7.90 -5.37
C LEU A 62 14.30 9.39 -5.17
N LEU A 63 13.92 9.96 -4.02
CA LEU A 63 14.10 11.38 -3.74
C LEU A 63 15.58 11.79 -3.62
N GLU A 64 16.43 10.90 -3.10
CA GLU A 64 17.88 11.14 -3.03
C GLU A 64 18.54 11.16 -4.42
N LYS A 65 18.20 10.18 -5.25
CA LYS A 65 18.87 9.97 -6.53
C LYS A 65 18.31 10.85 -7.64
N TYR A 66 17.04 11.21 -7.52
CA TYR A 66 16.29 11.96 -8.52
C TYR A 66 15.55 13.14 -7.85
N PRO A 67 16.27 14.20 -7.44
CA PRO A 67 15.70 15.35 -6.74
C PRO A 67 14.63 16.09 -7.54
N GLU A 68 14.55 15.90 -8.85
CA GLU A 68 13.51 16.45 -9.71
C GLU A 68 12.08 16.01 -9.34
N HIS A 69 11.93 14.96 -8.52
CA HIS A 69 10.66 14.49 -7.99
C HIS A 69 10.24 15.16 -6.67
N ILE A 70 11.15 15.86 -6.00
CA ILE A 70 10.84 16.62 -4.78
C ILE A 70 9.75 17.66 -5.11
N GLU A 71 8.76 17.78 -4.23
CA GLU A 71 7.51 18.58 -4.41
C GLU A 71 6.59 18.16 -5.57
N LYS A 72 6.98 17.18 -6.39
CA LYS A 72 6.16 16.70 -7.52
C LYS A 72 5.44 15.39 -7.24
N VAL A 73 6.02 14.52 -6.41
CA VAL A 73 5.44 13.21 -6.10
C VAL A 73 5.15 13.08 -4.61
N VAL A 74 4.11 12.34 -4.24
CA VAL A 74 3.79 12.01 -2.84
C VAL A 74 3.54 10.52 -2.74
N LEU A 75 4.13 9.88 -1.74
CA LEU A 75 3.76 8.52 -1.35
C LEU A 75 2.60 8.56 -0.36
N LEU A 76 1.42 8.10 -0.78
CA LEU A 76 0.29 7.81 0.10
C LEU A 76 0.34 6.33 0.49
N GLN A 77 0.67 6.04 1.75
CA GLN A 77 0.66 4.68 2.28
C GLN A 77 -0.51 4.51 3.25
N ILE A 78 -1.45 3.63 2.91
CA ILE A 78 -2.55 3.21 3.78
C ILE A 78 -2.17 1.85 4.36
N SER A 79 -2.06 1.77 5.68
CA SER A 79 -1.78 0.53 6.41
C SER A 79 -2.90 0.20 7.37
N VAL A 80 -3.62 -0.88 7.09
CA VAL A 80 -4.71 -1.35 7.95
C VAL A 80 -4.11 -2.12 9.14
N PRO A 81 -4.49 -1.80 10.40
CA PRO A 81 -4.05 -2.54 11.58
C PRO A 81 -4.28 -4.04 11.44
N SER A 82 -3.29 -4.85 11.83
CA SER A 82 -3.42 -6.30 11.84
C SER A 82 -2.66 -6.87 13.02
N ARG A 83 -3.25 -7.85 13.72
CA ARG A 83 -2.61 -8.61 14.81
C ARG A 83 -1.84 -7.72 15.81
N THR A 84 -2.50 -6.68 16.30
CA THR A 84 -1.89 -5.63 17.15
C THR A 84 -1.30 -6.14 18.46
N ASP A 85 -1.71 -7.33 18.90
CA ASP A 85 -1.25 -7.95 20.15
C ASP A 85 0.03 -8.81 19.95
N VAL A 86 0.52 -8.90 18.71
CA VAL A 86 1.69 -9.70 18.34
C VAL A 86 2.92 -8.78 18.25
N LYS A 87 4.00 -9.13 18.93
CA LYS A 87 5.20 -8.29 19.08
C LYS A 87 5.81 -7.90 17.73
N GLU A 88 5.91 -8.82 16.80
CA GLU A 88 6.47 -8.58 15.47
C GLU A 88 5.67 -7.53 14.66
N TYR A 89 4.35 -7.44 14.89
CA TYR A 89 3.50 -6.44 14.25
C TYR A 89 3.65 -5.06 14.92
N GLN A 90 3.88 -5.03 16.24
CA GLN A 90 4.19 -3.80 16.98
C GLN A 90 5.56 -3.25 16.55
N ASP A 91 6.58 -4.11 16.46
CA ASP A 91 7.92 -3.72 16.03
C ASP A 91 7.91 -3.19 14.60
N LEU A 92 7.15 -3.83 13.70
CA LEU A 92 6.95 -3.32 12.34
C LEU A 92 6.25 -1.95 12.32
N LYS A 93 5.27 -1.71 13.21
CA LYS A 93 4.61 -0.42 13.32
C LYS A 93 5.60 0.67 13.74
N GLU A 94 6.40 0.38 14.77
CA GLU A 94 7.43 1.28 15.27
C GLU A 94 8.48 1.59 14.20
N GLU A 95 8.98 0.58 13.47
CA GLU A 95 9.94 0.79 12.39
C GLU A 95 9.33 1.65 11.27
N MET A 96 8.07 1.39 10.88
CA MET A 96 7.36 2.20 9.89
C MET A 96 7.22 3.66 10.34
N ASP A 97 6.80 3.91 11.57
CA ASP A 97 6.62 5.26 12.12
C ASP A 97 7.95 6.04 12.15
N GLN A 98 9.01 5.38 12.61
CA GLN A 98 10.36 5.97 12.64
C GLN A 98 10.85 6.30 11.24
N LEU A 99 10.66 5.41 10.26
CA LEU A 99 11.07 5.66 8.88
C LEU A 99 10.27 6.79 8.23
N VAL A 100 8.95 6.79 8.39
CA VAL A 100 8.09 7.88 7.88
C VAL A 100 8.51 9.21 8.50
N GLY A 101 8.68 9.26 9.83
CA GLY A 101 9.12 10.46 10.53
C GLY A 101 10.49 10.95 10.06
N ARG A 102 11.45 10.05 9.90
CA ARG A 102 12.81 10.38 9.43
C ARG A 102 12.82 10.89 7.98
N ILE A 103 12.12 10.22 7.07
CA ILE A 103 12.05 10.62 5.66
C ILE A 103 11.32 11.95 5.52
N ASN A 104 10.16 12.10 6.17
CA ASN A 104 9.45 13.37 6.16
C ASN A 104 10.30 14.49 6.77
N GLY A 105 10.96 14.27 7.90
CA GLY A 105 11.83 15.27 8.54
C GLY A 105 12.99 15.74 7.67
N ARG A 106 13.47 14.88 6.75
CA ARG A 106 14.57 15.22 5.85
C ARG A 106 14.14 15.98 4.59
N PHE A 107 12.97 15.65 4.03
CA PHE A 107 12.58 16.12 2.70
C PHE A 107 11.37 17.07 2.71
N THR A 108 10.64 17.18 3.82
CA THR A 108 9.47 18.08 3.90
C THR A 108 9.87 19.52 3.64
N THR A 109 9.06 20.21 2.86
CA THR A 109 9.12 21.65 2.64
C THR A 109 7.84 22.31 3.18
N PRO A 110 7.75 23.64 3.28
CA PRO A 110 6.53 24.31 3.73
C PRO A 110 5.27 23.95 2.95
N ASN A 111 5.40 23.51 1.69
CA ASN A 111 4.27 23.23 0.81
C ASN A 111 4.07 21.74 0.50
N TRP A 112 4.97 20.87 0.99
CA TRP A 112 4.99 19.47 0.58
C TRP A 112 5.51 18.54 1.68
N SER A 113 4.73 17.49 1.93
CA SER A 113 5.16 16.33 2.73
C SER A 113 5.33 15.13 1.79
N PRO A 114 6.49 14.47 1.78
CA PRO A 114 6.80 13.41 0.82
C PRO A 114 5.99 12.14 1.09
N ILE A 115 5.72 11.80 2.35
CA ILE A 115 4.95 10.61 2.72
C ILE A 115 3.72 11.02 3.54
N ARG A 116 2.54 10.67 3.02
CA ARG A 116 1.28 10.68 3.75
C ARG A 116 0.99 9.26 4.22
N TYR A 117 1.02 9.04 5.53
CA TYR A 117 0.83 7.73 6.13
C TYR A 117 -0.48 7.67 6.91
N ILE A 118 -1.38 6.76 6.51
CA ILE A 118 -2.65 6.51 7.18
C ILE A 118 -2.58 5.14 7.84
N TYR A 119 -2.57 5.13 9.17
CA TYR A 119 -2.74 3.91 9.95
C TYR A 119 -4.20 3.77 10.38
N GLY A 120 -4.96 2.96 9.66
CA GLY A 120 -6.40 2.84 9.87
C GLY A 120 -7.12 2.20 8.69
N CYS A 121 -8.45 2.22 8.75
CA CYS A 121 -9.31 1.72 7.68
C CYS A 121 -9.83 2.87 6.83
N VAL A 122 -9.90 2.63 5.52
CA VAL A 122 -10.48 3.53 4.53
C VAL A 122 -11.69 2.81 3.92
N GLY A 123 -12.79 3.53 3.68
CA GLY A 123 -13.99 2.96 3.08
C GLY A 123 -13.72 2.46 1.66
N GLN A 124 -14.45 1.44 1.21
CA GLN A 124 -14.21 0.85 -0.12
C GLN A 124 -14.40 1.88 -1.25
N ASP A 125 -15.35 2.80 -1.12
CA ASP A 125 -15.62 3.86 -2.10
C ASP A 125 -14.45 4.86 -2.18
N GLU A 126 -13.92 5.25 -1.02
CA GLU A 126 -12.76 6.16 -0.93
C GLU A 126 -11.48 5.47 -1.43
N LEU A 127 -11.32 4.18 -1.14
CA LEU A 127 -10.21 3.38 -1.64
C LEU A 127 -10.25 3.24 -3.17
N ALA A 128 -11.44 3.08 -3.75
CA ALA A 128 -11.62 3.07 -5.20
C ALA A 128 -11.26 4.42 -5.84
N ALA A 129 -11.56 5.55 -5.18
CA ALA A 129 -11.07 6.85 -5.62
C ALA A 129 -9.55 6.94 -5.56
N PHE A 130 -8.92 6.50 -4.47
CA PHE A 130 -7.46 6.49 -4.37
C PHE A 130 -6.81 5.66 -5.47
N TYR A 131 -7.34 4.48 -5.78
CA TYR A 131 -6.83 3.67 -6.90
C TYR A 131 -6.94 4.37 -8.24
N ARG A 132 -8.08 5.04 -8.51
CA ARG A 132 -8.30 5.78 -9.76
C ARG A 132 -7.40 7.01 -9.87
N ASP A 133 -7.24 7.75 -8.77
CA ASP A 133 -6.55 9.04 -8.75
C ASP A 133 -5.01 8.88 -8.63
N ALA A 134 -4.53 7.70 -8.26
CA ALA A 134 -3.10 7.41 -8.16
C ALA A 134 -2.44 7.27 -9.54
N ALA A 135 -1.25 7.86 -9.69
CA ALA A 135 -0.43 7.71 -10.90
C ALA A 135 0.34 6.38 -10.91
N VAL A 136 0.67 5.85 -9.71
CA VAL A 136 1.39 4.58 -9.54
C VAL A 136 0.81 3.84 -8.34
N ALA A 137 0.56 2.54 -8.50
CA ALA A 137 0.28 1.63 -7.38
C ALA A 137 1.54 0.82 -7.05
N LEU A 138 2.01 0.91 -5.80
CA LEU A 138 3.14 0.13 -5.28
C LEU A 138 2.65 -1.11 -4.54
N VAL A 139 2.53 -2.22 -5.28
CA VAL A 139 2.21 -3.53 -4.70
C VAL A 139 3.48 -4.38 -4.69
N THR A 140 4.19 -4.34 -3.56
CA THR A 140 5.57 -4.87 -3.44
C THR A 140 5.76 -5.84 -2.27
N PRO A 141 4.91 -6.88 -2.13
CA PRO A 141 5.09 -7.86 -1.06
C PRO A 141 6.38 -8.67 -1.27
N LEU A 142 7.03 -9.04 -0.16
CA LEU A 142 8.13 -10.00 -0.16
C LEU A 142 7.61 -11.40 -0.50
N ARG A 143 6.42 -11.74 -0.01
CA ARG A 143 5.71 -12.98 -0.32
C ARG A 143 4.22 -12.79 -0.11
N ASP A 144 3.42 -13.21 -1.08
CA ASP A 144 1.96 -13.19 -0.99
C ASP A 144 1.39 -14.38 -1.75
N GLY A 145 0.29 -14.96 -1.26
CA GLY A 145 -0.38 -16.06 -1.95
C GLY A 145 -1.09 -15.56 -3.20
N MET A 146 -1.88 -14.49 -3.03
CA MET A 146 -2.47 -13.68 -4.08
C MET A 146 -2.70 -12.29 -3.48
N ASN A 147 -2.39 -11.23 -4.23
CA ASN A 147 -2.61 -9.87 -3.78
C ASN A 147 -3.76 -9.23 -4.54
N LEU A 148 -4.94 -9.17 -3.92
CA LEU A 148 -6.16 -8.61 -4.52
C LEU A 148 -6.19 -7.07 -4.55
N VAL A 149 -5.14 -6.40 -4.08
CA VAL A 149 -4.95 -4.96 -4.24
C VAL A 149 -4.36 -4.63 -5.62
N ALA A 150 -3.66 -5.58 -6.26
CA ALA A 150 -3.02 -5.39 -7.57
C ALA A 150 -4.01 -5.36 -8.74
#